data_AF-A0A7C6U898-F1
#
_entry.id   AF-A0A7C6U898-F1
#
_cell.length_a   1.000
_cell.length_b   1.000
_cell.length_c   1.000
_cell.angle_alpha   90.00
_cell.angle_beta   90.00
_cell.angle_gamma   90.00
#
_symmetry.space_group_name_H-M   'P 1'
#
loop_
_entity.id
_entity.type
_entity.pdbx_description
1 polymer ?
#
loop_
_entity_poly.entity_id
_entity_poly.type
_entity_poly.pdbx_seq_one_letter_code
_entity_poly.pdbx_strand_id
1 'polypeptide(L)' 'MEPVPVPVETAPTPSAMRRALRRARDGRTLDAAEAAVLLAARGDDLDDLTAL' A
#
# COMPACT_ATOMS: atom_id res chain seq x y z
N MET A 1 -32.02 10.69 -4.98
CA MET A 1 -30.60 10.77 -4.58
C MET A 1 -29.82 10.18 -5.74
N GLU A 2 -29.11 10.99 -6.51
CA GLU A 2 -28.22 10.48 -7.55
C GLU A 2 -27.03 9.77 -6.86
N PRO A 3 -26.57 8.60 -7.34
CA PRO A 3 -25.44 7.92 -6.71
C PRO A 3 -24.18 8.79 -6.84
N VAL A 4 -23.59 9.15 -5.70
CA VAL A 4 -22.29 9.82 -5.67
C VAL A 4 -21.26 8.83 -6.24
N PRO A 5 -20.48 9.20 -7.28
CA PRO A 5 -19.43 8.33 -7.77
C PRO A 5 -18.41 8.14 -6.64
N VAL A 6 -18.35 6.92 -6.10
CA VAL A 6 -17.27 6.54 -5.20
C VAL A 6 -15.98 6.53 -6.02
N PRO A 7 -14.92 7.21 -5.58
CA PRO A 7 -13.63 7.07 -6.22
C PRO A 7 -13.27 5.58 -6.22
N VAL A 8 -13.09 4.99 -7.41
CA VAL A 8 -12.54 3.65 -7.54
C VAL A 8 -11.06 3.74 -7.17
N GLU A 9 -10.75 3.37 -5.94
CA GLU A 9 -9.39 3.33 -5.43
C GLU A 9 -8.63 2.24 -6.20
N THR A 10 -7.81 2.66 -7.16
CA THR A 10 -7.05 1.74 -8.01
C THR A 10 -6.04 1.01 -7.15
N ALA A 11 -6.16 -0.32 -7.09
CA ALA A 11 -5.21 -1.15 -6.35
C ALA A 11 -3.76 -0.83 -6.77
N PRO A 12 -2.82 -0.71 -5.83
CA PRO A 12 -1.45 -0.39 -6.15
C PRO A 12 -0.82 -1.50 -7.02
N THR A 13 0.06 -1.10 -7.93
CA THR A 13 0.78 -2.09 -8.75
C THR A 13 1.68 -2.96 -7.87
N PRO A 14 1.96 -4.21 -8.25
CA PRO A 14 2.89 -5.07 -7.50
C PRO A 14 4.28 -4.45 -7.32
N SER A 15 4.73 -3.63 -8.27
CA SER A 15 6.02 -2.93 -8.16
C SER A 15 6.02 -1.83 -7.10
N ALA A 16 4.88 -1.13 -6.93
CA ALA A 16 4.72 -0.13 -5.89
C ALA A 16 4.74 -0.81 -4.51
N MET A 17 4.02 -1.92 -4.36
CA MET A 17 4.00 -2.72 -3.13
C MET A 17 5.39 -3.19 -2.73
N ARG A 18 6.12 -3.84 -3.66
CA ARG A 18 7.49 -4.32 -3.39
C ARG A 18 8.44 -3.20 -2.97
N ARG A 19 8.35 -2.02 -3.59
CA ARG A 19 9.20 -0.87 -3.22
C ARG A 19 8.86 -0.36 -1.82
N ALA A 20 7.58 -0.19 -1.51
CA ALA A 20 7.15 0.30 -0.20
C ALA A 20 7.52 -0.68 0.91
N LEU A 21 7.27 -1.99 0.72
CA LEU A 21 7.68 -3.04 1.67
C LEU A 21 9.20 -3.07 1.88
N ARG A 22 9.98 -2.98 0.80
CA ARG A 22 11.45 -2.90 0.90
C ARG A 22 11.88 -1.67 1.69
N ARG A 23 11.19 -0.54 1.50
CA ARG A 23 11.55 0.69 2.19
C ARG A 23 11.25 0.64 3.69
N ALA A 24 10.11 0.05 4.05
CA ALA A 24 9.75 -0.23 5.43
C ALA A 24 10.75 -1.21 6.09
N ARG A 25 11.11 -2.30 5.39
CA ARG A 25 12.17 -3.26 5.81
C ARG A 25 13.50 -2.59 6.08
N ASP A 26 13.91 -1.70 5.19
CA ASP A 26 15.16 -0.96 5.31
C ASP A 26 15.10 0.14 6.41
N GLY A 27 13.98 0.30 7.12
CA GLY A 27 13.80 1.32 8.17
C GLY A 27 13.85 2.76 7.66
N ARG A 28 13.60 2.97 6.37
CA ARG A 28 13.69 4.30 5.75
C ARG A 28 12.36 5.04 5.88
N THR A 29 12.41 6.37 5.85
CA THR A 29 11.22 7.22 5.81
C THR A 29 10.35 6.88 4.61
N LEU A 30 9.04 6.74 4.86
CA LEU A 30 8.01 6.54 3.84
C LEU A 30 7.40 7.89 3.46
N ASP A 31 7.16 8.10 2.17
CA ASP A 31 6.29 9.19 1.72
C ASP A 31 4.80 8.80 1.80
N ALA A 32 3.91 9.77 1.55
CA ALA A 32 2.46 9.55 1.63
C ALA A 32 1.95 8.52 0.61
N ALA A 33 2.58 8.43 -0.57
CA ALA A 33 2.19 7.47 -1.59
C ALA A 33 2.62 6.05 -1.20
N GLU A 34 3.82 5.89 -0.67
CA GLU A 34 4.31 4.62 -0.13
C GLU A 34 3.46 4.16 1.05
N ALA A 35 3.10 5.07 1.97
CA ALA A 35 2.20 4.76 3.07
C ALA A 35 0.81 4.33 2.57
N ALA A 36 0.24 5.03 1.58
CA ALA A 36 -1.03 4.65 0.98
C ALA A 36 -0.98 3.25 0.33
N VAL A 37 0.14 2.92 -0.33
CA VAL A 37 0.37 1.57 -0.88
C VAL A 37 0.36 0.51 0.23
N LEU A 38 1.04 0.76 1.35
CA LEU A 38 1.08 -0.20 2.47
C LEU A 38 -0.27 -0.34 3.18
N LEU A 39 -1.05 0.73 3.30
CA LEU A 39 -2.42 0.67 3.83
C LEU A 39 -3.34 -0.21 2.96
N ALA A 40 -3.02 -0.34 1.67
CA ALA A 40 -3.72 -1.22 0.75
C ALA A 40 -3.19 -2.68 0.74
N ALA A 41 -2.18 -3.02 1.54
CA ALA A 41 -1.63 -4.39 1.59
C ALA A 41 -2.66 -5.41 2.08
N ARG A 42 -2.75 -6.57 1.42
CA ARG A 42 -3.68 -7.67 1.74
C ARG A 42 -2.99 -9.00 1.48
N GLY A 43 -3.46 -10.07 2.13
CA GLY A 43 -2.88 -11.41 1.98
C GLY A 43 -1.39 -11.42 2.32
N ASP A 44 -0.59 -12.11 1.51
CA ASP A 44 0.84 -12.26 1.70
C ASP A 44 1.58 -10.92 1.88
N ASP A 45 1.18 -9.86 1.17
CA ASP A 45 1.80 -8.53 1.31
C ASP A 45 1.54 -7.91 2.69
N LEU A 46 0.39 -8.19 3.31
CA LEU A 46 0.06 -7.73 4.66
C LEU A 46 0.79 -8.56 5.72
N ASP A 47 0.89 -9.86 5.53
CA ASP A 47 1.67 -10.74 6.40
C ASP A 47 3.14 -10.30 6.40
N ASP A 48 3.69 -10.04 5.21
CA ASP A 48 5.02 -9.48 5.00
C ASP A 48 5.25 -8.14 5.70
N LEU A 49 4.23 -7.26 5.73
CA LEU A 49 4.30 -5.96 6.38
C LEU A 49 4.25 -6.04 7.92
N THR A 50 3.47 -6.97 8.46
CA THR A 50 3.33 -7.12 9.92
C THR A 50 4.45 -7.92 10.57
N ALA A 51 5.24 -8.63 9.75
CA ALA A 51 6.43 -9.37 10.20
C ALA A 51 7.73 -8.54 10.18
N LEU A 52 7.68 -7.26 9.80
CA LEU A 52 8.82 -6.34 9.81
C LEU A 52 9.26 -5.97 11.22
#